data_AF-A0A2H5W9M2-F1
#
_entry.id   AF-A0A2H5W9M2-F1
#
_cell.length_a   1.000
_cell.length_b   1.000
_cell.length_c   1.000
_cell.angle_alpha   90.00
_cell.angle_beta   90.00
_cell.angle_gamma   90.00
#
_symmetry.space_group_name_H-M   'P 1'
#
loop_
_entity.id
_entity.type
_entity.pdbx_description
1 polymer ?
#
loop_
_entity_poly.entity_id
_entity_poly.type
_entity_poly.pdbx_seq_one_letter_code
_entity_poly.pdbx_strand_id
1 'polypeptide(L)'
;MRVVFVWLHVVAAAVWLGSLVFLALGVLPVLRRPEYRTVYGPILHAVGLRYRWIGWAALGVLVLTGLHNLAALGFGWSHVVSGQLWAGPFGRALAWKLGLVGVIVGLNLVHDLWLGPRVTRRWQANPDDPSLRWVRPAAAWIGRLVVILTLIVFYLGVTLTRGGLS
;
A
#
# COMPACT_ATOMS: atom_id res chain seq x y z
N MET A 1 9.95 25.20 3.27
CA MET A 1 9.19 23.97 3.60
C MET A 1 8.23 24.25 4.74
N ARG A 2 6.92 24.09 4.55
CA ARG A 2 5.98 24.08 5.69
C ARG A 2 6.06 22.71 6.34
N VAL A 3 6.78 22.59 7.46
CA VAL A 3 7.05 21.34 8.21
C VAL A 3 5.79 20.47 8.38
N VAL A 4 4.62 21.11 8.52
CA VAL A 4 3.30 20.47 8.61
C VAL A 4 3.01 19.51 7.44
N PHE A 5 3.35 19.86 6.19
CA PHE A 5 3.07 18.99 5.04
C PHE A 5 3.98 17.75 5.00
N VAL A 6 5.24 17.91 5.41
CA VAL A 6 6.16 16.80 5.57
C VAL A 6 5.68 15.88 6.71
N TRP A 7 5.31 16.46 7.84
CA TRP A 7 4.75 15.71 8.97
C TRP A 7 3.49 14.94 8.56
N LEU A 8 2.53 15.59 7.89
CA LEU A 8 1.32 14.93 7.37
C LEU A 8 1.64 13.81 6.39
N HIS A 9 2.62 14.00 5.49
CA HIS A 9 3.06 12.96 4.56
C HIS A 9 3.61 11.74 5.32
N VAL A 10 4.46 11.97 6.32
CA VAL A 10 5.07 10.91 7.13
C VAL A 10 4.02 10.18 7.98
N VAL A 11 3.07 10.90 8.58
CA VAL A 11 1.97 10.30 9.34
C VAL A 11 1.08 9.45 8.42
N ALA A 12 0.69 9.97 7.26
CA ALA A 12 -0.11 9.22 6.29
C ALA A 12 0.63 7.98 5.78
N ALA A 13 1.94 8.10 5.54
CA ALA A 13 2.79 6.97 5.23
C ALA A 13 2.72 5.94 6.37
N ALA A 14 3.03 6.35 7.60
CA ALA A 14 3.08 5.47 8.76
C ALA A 14 1.75 4.75 9.02
N VAL A 15 0.62 5.44 8.84
CA VAL A 15 -0.71 4.82 8.90
C VAL A 15 -0.86 3.77 7.80
N TRP A 16 -0.44 4.06 6.58
CA TRP A 16 -0.54 3.13 5.45
C TRP A 16 0.34 1.89 5.60
N LEU A 17 1.62 2.05 5.97
CA LEU A 17 2.52 0.92 6.22
C LEU A 17 2.14 0.16 7.49
N GLY A 18 1.89 0.89 8.57
CA GLY A 18 1.60 0.30 9.88
C GLY A 18 0.34 -0.55 9.87
N SER A 19 -0.69 -0.14 9.12
CA SER A 19 -1.91 -0.94 8.97
C SER A 19 -1.69 -2.23 8.16
N LEU A 20 -0.89 -2.18 7.08
CA LEU A 20 -0.49 -3.39 6.34
C LEU A 20 0.29 -4.37 7.23
N VAL A 21 1.28 -3.86 7.95
CA VAL A 21 2.13 -4.65 8.86
C VAL A 21 1.30 -5.24 10.00
N PHE A 22 0.44 -4.43 10.64
CA PHE A 22 -0.42 -4.88 11.73
C PHE A 22 -1.41 -5.95 11.28
N LEU A 23 -2.02 -5.80 10.11
CA LEU A 23 -2.91 -6.82 9.56
C LEU A 23 -2.15 -8.13 9.25
N ALA A 24 -1.00 -8.03 8.59
CA ALA A 24 -0.21 -9.17 8.13
C ALA A 24 0.45 -9.97 9.28
N LEU A 25 0.99 -9.27 10.28
CA LEU A 25 1.79 -9.86 11.37
C LEU A 25 1.04 -9.93 12.70
N GLY A 26 0.06 -9.06 12.95
CA GLY A 26 -0.72 -9.05 14.18
C GLY A 26 -2.02 -9.83 14.04
N VAL A 27 -2.92 -9.35 13.17
CA VAL A 27 -4.31 -9.84 13.09
C VAL A 27 -4.39 -11.21 12.40
N LEU A 28 -3.80 -11.35 11.22
CA LEU A 28 -3.93 -12.57 10.41
C LEU A 28 -3.38 -13.83 11.10
N PRO A 29 -2.22 -13.82 11.78
CA PRO A 29 -1.72 -15.00 12.49
C PRO A 29 -2.65 -15.47 13.61
N VAL A 30 -3.31 -14.54 14.31
CA VAL A 30 -4.29 -14.87 15.36
C VAL A 30 -5.54 -15.47 14.72
N LEU A 31 -6.14 -14.78 13.75
CA LEU A 31 -7.38 -15.25 13.11
C LEU A 31 -7.24 -16.60 12.39
N ARG A 32 -6.02 -16.97 11.95
CA ARG A 32 -5.76 -18.27 11.30
C ARG A 32 -5.77 -19.46 12.25
N ARG A 33 -5.80 -19.26 13.58
CA ARG A 33 -5.88 -20.36 14.55
C ARG A 33 -7.19 -21.15 14.38
N PRO A 34 -7.19 -22.47 14.60
CA PRO A 34 -8.39 -23.31 14.44
C PRO A 34 -9.61 -22.81 15.24
N GLU A 35 -9.38 -22.24 16.42
CA GLU A 35 -10.39 -21.69 17.32
C GLU A 35 -11.22 -20.53 16.71
N TYR A 36 -10.70 -19.81 15.70
CA TYR A 36 -11.40 -18.68 15.06
C TYR A 36 -11.95 -19.00 13.67
N ARG A 37 -11.96 -20.26 13.23
CA ARG A 37 -12.35 -20.65 11.86
C ARG A 37 -13.74 -20.14 11.46
N THR A 38 -14.70 -20.13 12.39
CA THR A 38 -16.09 -19.70 12.16
C THR A 38 -16.21 -18.18 11.96
N VAL A 39 -15.38 -17.40 12.64
CA VAL A 39 -15.40 -15.92 12.58
C VAL A 39 -14.37 -15.34 11.62
N TYR A 40 -13.41 -16.15 11.13
CA TYR A 40 -12.32 -15.74 10.24
C TYR A 40 -12.81 -14.91 9.04
N GLY A 41 -13.73 -15.47 8.24
CA GLY A 41 -14.22 -14.83 7.02
C GLY A 41 -14.99 -13.53 7.27
N PRO A 42 -16.02 -13.53 8.15
CA PRO A 42 -16.78 -12.32 8.49
C PRO A 42 -15.90 -11.19 9.04
N ILE A 43 -14.97 -11.49 9.95
CA ILE A 43 -14.06 -10.48 10.51
C ILE A 43 -13.14 -9.93 9.41
N LEU A 44 -12.53 -10.79 8.59
CA LEU A 44 -11.67 -10.33 7.48
C LEU A 44 -12.42 -9.43 6.51
N HIS A 45 -13.68 -9.77 6.20
CA HIS A 45 -14.51 -8.97 5.31
C HIS A 45 -14.79 -7.59 5.90
N ALA A 46 -15.27 -7.52 7.15
CA ALA A 46 -15.56 -6.27 7.83
C ALA A 46 -14.30 -5.39 8.00
N VAL A 47 -13.18 -5.99 8.42
CA VAL A 47 -11.89 -5.31 8.53
C VAL A 47 -11.43 -4.82 7.16
N GLY A 48 -11.56 -5.63 6.11
CA GLY A 48 -11.20 -5.25 4.74
C GLY A 48 -11.99 -4.05 4.24
N LEU A 49 -13.31 -4.01 4.48
CA LEU A 49 -14.15 -2.86 4.11
C LEU A 49 -13.73 -1.58 4.84
N ARG A 50 -13.42 -1.66 6.15
CA ARG A 50 -12.94 -0.52 6.92
C ARG A 50 -11.55 -0.08 6.46
N TYR A 51 -10.68 -1.04 6.20
CA TYR A 51 -9.31 -0.82 5.76
C TYR A 51 -9.25 -0.07 4.42
N ARG A 52 -10.14 -0.39 3.47
CA ARG A 52 -10.24 0.35 2.19
C ARG A 52 -10.37 1.85 2.41
N TRP A 53 -11.27 2.28 3.28
CA TRP A 53 -11.45 3.71 3.57
C TRP A 53 -10.20 4.37 4.15
N ILE A 54 -9.54 3.69 5.10
CA ILE A 54 -8.29 4.17 5.71
C ILE A 54 -7.18 4.27 4.66
N GLY A 55 -7.03 3.23 3.82
CA GLY A 55 -6.04 3.17 2.76
C GLY A 55 -6.22 4.28 1.72
N TRP A 56 -7.44 4.50 1.23
CA TRP A 56 -7.74 5.57 0.26
C TRP A 56 -7.54 6.96 0.86
N ALA A 57 -7.93 7.18 2.12
CA ALA A 57 -7.69 8.45 2.81
C ALA A 57 -6.18 8.71 2.97
N ALA A 58 -5.42 7.72 3.44
CA ALA A 58 -3.97 7.83 3.58
C ALA A 58 -3.28 8.08 2.23
N LEU A 59 -3.69 7.37 1.16
CA LEU A 59 -3.16 7.57 -0.18
C LEU A 59 -3.48 8.98 -0.72
N GLY A 60 -4.70 9.49 -0.50
CA GLY A 60 -5.07 10.86 -0.86
C GLY A 60 -4.17 11.88 -0.18
N VAL A 61 -3.95 11.75 1.14
CA VAL A 61 -3.04 12.63 1.89
C VAL A 61 -1.60 12.51 1.36
N LEU A 62 -1.11 11.30 1.10
CA LEU A 62 0.23 11.07 0.54
C LEU A 62 0.44 11.77 -0.81
N VAL A 63 -0.54 11.67 -1.72
CA VAL A 63 -0.48 12.32 -3.03
C VAL A 63 -0.47 13.84 -2.88
N LEU A 64 -1.43 14.40 -2.14
CA LEU A 64 -1.55 15.86 -1.97
C LEU A 64 -0.31 16.47 -1.30
N THR A 65 0.15 15.86 -0.22
CA THR A 65 1.35 16.32 0.50
C THR A 65 2.63 16.06 -0.30
N GLY A 66 2.71 14.97 -1.06
CA GLY A 66 3.84 14.66 -1.94
C GLY A 66 4.00 15.69 -3.06
N LEU A 67 2.90 16.05 -3.72
CA LEU A 67 2.88 17.11 -4.73
C LEU A 67 3.29 18.46 -4.13
N HIS A 68 2.77 18.81 -2.95
CA HIS A 68 3.16 20.05 -2.27
C HIS A 68 4.66 20.05 -1.90
N ASN A 69 5.19 18.93 -1.42
CA ASN A 69 6.60 18.81 -1.06
C ASN A 69 7.51 18.95 -2.29
N LEU A 70 7.11 18.41 -3.46
CA LEU A 70 7.84 18.61 -4.72
C LEU A 70 7.80 20.07 -5.18
N ALA A 71 6.62 20.70 -5.14
CA ALA A 71 6.49 22.11 -5.49
C ALA A 71 7.33 23.00 -4.57
N ALA A 72 7.40 22.69 -3.27
CA ALA A 72 8.24 23.39 -2.30
C ALA A 72 9.75 23.23 -2.53
N LEU A 73 10.17 22.23 -3.31
CA LEU A 73 11.55 22.04 -3.78
C LEU A 73 11.81 22.72 -5.13
N GLY A 74 10.84 23.48 -5.67
CA GLY A 74 10.95 24.14 -6.97
C GLY A 74 10.53 23.29 -8.16
N PHE A 75 10.17 22.02 -7.94
CA PHE A 75 9.71 21.13 -9.00
C PHE A 75 8.23 21.33 -9.30
N GLY A 76 7.94 22.05 -10.39
CA GLY A 76 6.61 22.23 -10.95
C GLY A 76 6.28 21.28 -12.11
N TRP A 77 5.06 21.39 -12.65
CA TRP A 77 4.58 20.61 -13.80
C TRP A 77 5.49 20.70 -15.03
N SER A 78 6.08 21.88 -15.29
CA SER A 78 7.03 22.07 -16.39
C SER A 78 8.24 21.14 -16.31
N HIS A 79 8.76 20.88 -15.11
CA HIS A 79 9.91 20.00 -14.88
C HIS A 79 9.57 18.52 -15.06
N VAL A 80 8.30 18.16 -14.84
CA VAL A 80 7.78 16.81 -15.10
C VAL A 80 7.75 16.55 -16.60
N VAL A 81 7.18 17.49 -17.37
CA VAL A 81 7.01 17.36 -18.83
C VAL A 81 8.35 17.48 -19.57
N SER A 82 9.24 18.38 -19.13
CA SER A 82 10.57 18.52 -19.72
C SER A 82 11.52 17.37 -19.39
N GLY A 83 11.14 16.50 -18.44
CA GLY A 83 11.95 15.40 -17.95
C GLY A 83 13.05 15.80 -16.94
N GLN A 84 13.23 17.10 -16.68
CA GLN A 84 14.24 17.61 -15.75
C GLN A 84 14.06 17.08 -14.32
N LEU A 85 12.82 16.86 -13.88
CA LEU A 85 12.55 16.28 -12.56
C LEU A 85 13.18 14.89 -12.41
N TRP A 86 13.24 14.12 -13.49
CA TRP A 86 13.74 12.75 -13.49
C TRP A 86 15.26 12.69 -13.64
N ALA A 87 15.90 13.82 -13.91
CA ALA A 87 17.34 13.92 -14.03
C ALA A 87 18.02 13.80 -12.65
N GLY A 88 19.13 13.06 -12.62
CA GLY A 88 19.99 12.95 -11.44
C GLY A 88 19.50 11.99 -10.34
N PRO A 89 20.28 11.86 -9.25
CA PRO A 89 20.03 10.91 -8.16
C PRO A 89 18.67 11.05 -7.48
N PHE A 90 18.23 12.28 -7.23
CA PHE A 90 16.93 12.58 -6.61
C PHE A 90 15.77 12.14 -7.51
N GLY A 91 15.79 12.54 -8.78
CA GLY A 91 14.76 12.22 -9.76
C GLY A 91 14.57 10.72 -9.97
N ARG A 92 15.68 9.97 -10.05
CA ARG A 92 15.65 8.49 -10.14
C ARG A 92 15.02 7.83 -8.91
N ALA A 93 15.39 8.28 -7.71
CA ALA A 93 14.81 7.77 -6.47
C ALA A 93 13.30 8.04 -6.41
N LEU A 94 12.87 9.22 -6.84
CA LEU A 94 11.47 9.61 -6.91
C LEU A 94 10.71 8.77 -7.93
N ALA A 95 11.28 8.56 -9.13
CA ALA A 95 10.68 7.73 -10.17
C ALA A 95 10.45 6.29 -9.69
N TRP A 96 11.45 5.68 -9.05
CA TRP A 96 11.29 4.35 -8.46
C TRP A 96 10.23 4.32 -7.36
N LYS A 97 10.21 5.33 -6.48
CA LYS A 97 9.21 5.45 -5.42
C LYS A 97 7.80 5.50 -6.01
N LEU A 98 7.57 6.36 -7.01
CA LEU A 98 6.26 6.52 -7.66
C LEU A 98 5.86 5.28 -8.46
N GLY A 99 6.79 4.65 -9.18
CA GLY A 99 6.55 3.40 -9.91
C GLY A 99 6.11 2.27 -8.96
N LEU A 100 6.82 2.09 -7.84
CA LEU A 100 6.46 1.10 -6.83
C LEU A 100 5.12 1.40 -6.16
N VAL A 101 4.84 2.66 -5.83
CA VAL A 101 3.50 3.07 -5.33
C VAL A 101 2.43 2.72 -6.36
N GLY A 102 2.65 2.99 -7.64
CA GLY A 102 1.75 2.62 -8.74
C GLY A 102 1.49 1.12 -8.81
N VAL A 103 2.54 0.29 -8.69
CA VAL A 103 2.42 -1.17 -8.63
C VAL A 103 1.59 -1.60 -7.41
N ILE A 104 1.87 -1.05 -6.22
CA ILE A 104 1.12 -1.40 -5.00
C ILE A 104 -0.36 -1.02 -5.15
N VAL A 105 -0.66 0.17 -5.66
CA VAL A 105 -2.04 0.62 -5.88
C VAL A 105 -2.75 -0.26 -6.91
N GLY A 106 -2.08 -0.63 -7.99
CA GLY A 106 -2.60 -1.57 -8.99
C GLY A 106 -2.90 -2.94 -8.39
N LEU A 107 -1.98 -3.49 -7.61
CA LEU A 107 -2.17 -4.76 -6.89
C LEU A 107 -3.36 -4.69 -5.93
N ASN A 108 -3.48 -3.60 -5.16
CA ASN A 108 -4.59 -3.39 -4.23
C ASN A 108 -5.93 -3.26 -4.97
N LEU A 109 -5.98 -2.55 -6.09
CA LEU A 109 -7.19 -2.44 -6.91
C LEU A 109 -7.64 -3.79 -7.46
N VAL A 110 -6.70 -4.56 -8.03
CA VAL A 110 -7.00 -5.92 -8.54
C VAL A 110 -7.45 -6.82 -7.39
N HIS A 111 -6.77 -6.77 -6.24
CA HIS A 111 -7.15 -7.55 -5.08
C HIS A 111 -8.55 -7.19 -4.55
N ASP A 112 -8.82 -5.91 -4.32
CA ASP A 112 -10.02 -5.44 -3.65
C ASP A 112 -11.27 -5.49 -4.54
N LEU A 113 -11.10 -5.24 -5.84
CA LEU A 113 -12.23 -5.19 -6.78
C LEU A 113 -12.49 -6.54 -7.44
N TRP A 114 -11.47 -7.36 -7.71
CA TRP A 114 -11.63 -8.59 -8.47
C TRP A 114 -11.53 -9.86 -7.64
N LEU A 115 -10.56 -9.96 -6.73
CA LEU A 115 -10.35 -11.17 -5.94
C LEU A 115 -11.28 -11.22 -4.73
N GLY A 116 -11.41 -10.13 -3.98
CA GLY A 116 -12.24 -10.04 -2.77
C GLY A 116 -13.70 -10.51 -2.98
N PRO A 117 -14.46 -9.93 -3.93
CA PRO A 117 -15.87 -10.30 -4.14
C PRO A 117 -16.07 -11.70 -4.72
N ARG A 118 -15.10 -12.21 -5.49
CA ARG A 118 -15.18 -13.55 -6.11
C ARG A 118 -14.87 -14.65 -5.11
N VAL A 119 -13.83 -14.46 -4.30
CA VAL A 119 -13.43 -15.41 -3.27
C VAL A 119 -14.46 -15.45 -2.14
N THR A 120 -14.96 -14.29 -1.70
CA THR A 120 -15.99 -14.22 -0.66
C THR A 120 -17.27 -14.93 -1.09
N ARG A 121 -17.74 -14.70 -2.32
CA ARG A 121 -18.95 -15.36 -2.86
C ARG A 121 -18.80 -16.88 -2.97
N ARG A 122 -17.67 -17.36 -3.49
CA ARG A 122 -17.40 -18.81 -3.58
C ARG A 122 -17.25 -19.46 -2.21
N TRP A 123 -16.59 -18.80 -1.27
CA TRP A 123 -16.44 -19.29 0.10
C TRP A 123 -17.77 -19.34 0.86
N GLN A 124 -18.65 -18.36 0.66
CA GLN A 124 -20.01 -18.37 1.21
C GLN A 124 -20.90 -19.46 0.59
N ALA A 125 -20.72 -19.75 -0.71
CA ALA A 125 -21.50 -20.78 -1.40
C ALA A 125 -21.04 -22.21 -1.07
N ASN A 126 -19.72 -22.43 -0.94
CA ASN A 126 -19.17 -23.73 -0.53
C ASN A 126 -17.83 -23.54 0.23
N PRO A 127 -17.83 -23.60 1.57
CA PRO A 127 -16.63 -23.42 2.40
C PRO A 127 -15.49 -24.41 2.10
N ASP A 128 -15.83 -25.59 1.59
CA ASP A 128 -14.91 -26.70 1.27
C ASP A 128 -14.60 -26.81 -0.23
N ASP A 129 -14.89 -25.77 -1.02
CA ASP A 129 -14.62 -25.74 -2.46
C ASP A 129 -13.14 -26.06 -2.77
N PRO A 130 -12.84 -27.16 -3.50
CA PRO A 130 -11.49 -27.55 -3.85
C PRO A 130 -10.69 -26.49 -4.60
N SER A 131 -11.36 -25.62 -5.36
CA SER A 131 -10.74 -24.56 -6.15
C SER A 131 -10.16 -23.43 -5.29
N LEU A 132 -10.62 -23.29 -4.04
CA LEU A 132 -10.12 -22.29 -3.09
C LEU A 132 -8.83 -22.70 -2.36
N ARG A 133 -8.40 -23.97 -2.50
CA ARG A 133 -7.19 -24.50 -1.84
C ARG A 133 -5.91 -23.76 -2.29
N TRP A 134 -5.83 -23.41 -3.56
CA TRP A 134 -4.68 -22.69 -4.15
C TRP A 134 -4.75 -21.16 -3.96
N VAL A 135 -5.95 -20.62 -3.79
CA VAL A 135 -6.18 -19.16 -3.65
C VAL A 135 -5.74 -18.65 -2.27
N ARG A 136 -5.83 -19.50 -1.24
CA ARG A 136 -5.44 -19.19 0.16
C ARG A 136 -3.95 -18.84 0.32
N PRO A 137 -2.98 -19.65 -0.16
CA PRO A 137 -1.57 -19.29 -0.08
C PRO A 137 -1.21 -18.12 -1.00
N ALA A 138 -1.81 -18.01 -2.20
CA ALA A 138 -1.57 -16.89 -3.11
C ALA A 138 -1.96 -15.54 -2.49
N ALA A 139 -3.13 -15.45 -1.86
CA ALA A 139 -3.57 -14.24 -1.16
C ALA A 139 -2.63 -13.86 0.02
N ALA A 140 -2.10 -14.86 0.73
CA ALA A 140 -1.13 -14.63 1.80
C ALA A 140 0.22 -14.08 1.28
N TRP A 141 0.68 -14.56 0.13
CA TRP A 141 1.91 -14.07 -0.51
C TRP A 141 1.77 -12.66 -1.08
N ILE A 142 0.61 -12.33 -1.66
CA ILE A 142 0.32 -10.97 -2.14
C ILE A 142 0.44 -9.96 -0.99
N GLY A 143 -0.14 -10.26 0.18
CA GLY A 143 -0.03 -9.38 1.35
C GLY A 143 1.43 -9.15 1.81
N ARG A 144 2.25 -10.22 1.81
CA ARG A 144 3.68 -10.11 2.15
C ARG A 144 4.45 -9.30 1.13
N LEU A 145 4.20 -9.52 -0.15
CA LEU A 145 4.81 -8.76 -1.24
C LEU A 145 4.48 -7.27 -1.10
N VAL A 146 3.22 -6.93 -0.85
CA VAL A 146 2.79 -5.53 -0.64
C VAL A 146 3.52 -4.89 0.55
N VAL A 147 3.69 -5.61 1.67
CA VAL A 147 4.48 -5.11 2.82
C VAL A 147 5.94 -4.83 2.41
N ILE A 148 6.59 -5.77 1.71
CA ILE A 148 7.97 -5.61 1.24
C ILE A 148 8.10 -4.40 0.30
N LEU A 149 7.22 -4.30 -0.70
CA LEU A 149 7.21 -3.17 -1.64
C LEU A 149 6.99 -1.85 -0.91
N THR A 150 6.11 -1.83 0.10
CA THR A 150 5.86 -0.62 0.90
C THR A 150 7.09 -0.22 1.72
N LEU A 151 7.81 -1.18 2.29
CA LEU A 151 9.07 -0.90 2.99
C LEU A 151 10.12 -0.31 2.04
N ILE A 152 10.22 -0.81 0.81
CA ILE A 152 11.13 -0.27 -0.20
C ILE A 152 10.72 1.18 -0.58
N VAL A 153 9.42 1.45 -0.75
CA VAL A 153 8.90 2.81 -1.01
C VAL A 153 9.28 3.78 0.10
N PHE A 154 9.24 3.33 1.36
CA PHE A 154 9.67 4.12 2.51
C PHE A 154 11.17 4.37 2.53
N TYR A 155 11.96 3.34 2.28
CA TYR A 155 13.41 3.47 2.16
C TYR A 155 13.78 4.50 1.09
N LEU A 156 13.15 4.45 -0.08
CA LEU A 156 13.33 5.45 -1.14
C LEU A 156 12.87 6.85 -0.68
N GLY A 157 11.83 6.94 0.14
CA GLY A 157 11.44 8.19 0.80
C GLY A 157 12.56 8.79 1.65
N VAL A 158 13.29 7.95 2.41
CA VAL A 158 14.45 8.38 3.21
C VAL A 158 15.61 8.78 2.31
N THR A 159 15.91 8.03 1.24
CA THR A 159 17.02 8.38 0.34
C THR A 159 16.80 9.73 -0.34
N LEU A 160 15.55 10.10 -0.65
CA LEU A 160 15.22 11.44 -1.18
C LEU A 160 15.64 12.57 -0.23
N THR A 161 15.60 12.35 1.08
CA THR A 161 16.06 13.33 2.08
C THR A 161 17.59 13.42 2.18
N ARG A 162 18.31 12.45 1.61
CA ARG A 162 19.77 12.34 1.65
C ARG A 162 20.44 12.64 0.30
N GLY A 163 19.71 13.20 -0.66
CA GLY A 163 20.24 13.54 -1.98
C GLY A 163 19.97 12.52 -3.09
N GLY A 164 19.28 11.40 -2.80
CA GLY A 164 18.82 10.43 -3.80
C GLY A 164 19.60 9.12 -3.84
N LEU A 165 19.45 8.36 -4.93
CA LEU A 165 20.19 7.11 -5.15
C LEU A 165 21.57 7.42 -5.75
N SER A 166 22.62 7.14 -4.97
CA SER A 166 24.04 7.23 -5.36
C SER A 166 24.31 6.51 -6.67
#